data_AF-A0A841PQ59-F1
#
_entry.id   AF-A0A841PQ59-F1
#
_cell.length_a   1.000
_cell.length_b   1.000
_cell.length_c   1.000
_cell.angle_alpha   90.00
_cell.angle_beta   90.00
_cell.angle_gamma   90.00
#
_symmetry.space_group_name_H-M   'P 1'
#
loop_
_entity.id
_entity.type
_entity.pdbx_description
1 polymer ?
#
loop_
_entity_poly.entity_id
_entity_poly.type
_entity_poly.pdbx_seq_one_letter_code
_entity_poly.pdbx_strand_id
1 'polypeptide(L)'
;MLAAAGAPDIKEKLLKGEKVGDKTFKTHLDGYNFIPFFKGETKEAPRREFFYFDDQANINAMRYDDWKISFAWIEGNLFTGKRVTQNVPIVTNLREDPFERYFDEAGTYERWWADKLWTLVPAQAIVGQFLASFKDYPPSQKSGSFDVGQFLEALQSGASGGGN
;
A
#
# COMPACT_ATOMS: atom_id res chain seq x y z
N MET A 1 -12.73 0.19 -12.35
CA MET A 1 -12.54 1.36 -13.26
C MET A 1 -12.72 0.99 -14.73
N LEU A 2 -11.99 0.01 -15.28
CA LEU A 2 -12.05 -0.30 -16.72
C LEU A 2 -13.29 -1.10 -17.17
N ALA A 3 -13.97 -1.78 -16.24
CA ALA A 3 -15.28 -2.39 -16.52
C ALA A 3 -16.32 -1.37 -17.00
N ALA A 4 -16.28 -0.14 -16.48
CA ALA A 4 -17.17 0.95 -16.93
C ALA A 4 -16.88 1.39 -18.37
N ALA A 5 -15.63 1.22 -18.82
CA ALA A 5 -15.19 1.49 -20.18
C ALA A 5 -15.37 0.28 -21.13
N GLY A 6 -16.09 -0.77 -20.70
CA GLY A 6 -16.36 -1.96 -21.51
C GLY A 6 -15.27 -3.04 -21.47
N ALA A 7 -14.26 -2.91 -20.60
CA ALA A 7 -13.17 -3.88 -20.46
C ALA A 7 -13.16 -4.53 -19.06
N PRO A 8 -14.15 -5.40 -18.75
CA PRO A 8 -14.28 -6.00 -17.42
C PRO A 8 -13.18 -7.02 -17.08
N ASP A 9 -12.52 -7.60 -18.09
CA ASP A 9 -11.51 -8.67 -18.00
C ASP A 9 -10.07 -8.18 -18.21
N ILE A 10 -9.87 -6.86 -18.17
CA ILE A 10 -8.59 -6.25 -18.51
C ILE A 10 -7.50 -6.53 -17.46
N LYS A 11 -7.88 -6.80 -16.20
CA LYS A 11 -6.92 -7.13 -15.15
C LYS A 11 -6.21 -8.44 -15.51
N GLU A 12 -6.97 -9.45 -15.86
CA GLU A 12 -6.46 -10.77 -16.25
C GLU A 12 -5.62 -10.70 -17.53
N LYS A 13 -6.00 -9.84 -18.47
CA LYS A 13 -5.22 -9.56 -19.70
C LYS A 13 -3.88 -8.89 -19.40
N LEU A 14 -3.88 -7.82 -18.60
CA LEU A 14 -2.66 -7.08 -18.26
C LEU A 14 -1.66 -7.90 -17.43
N LEU A 15 -2.12 -8.87 -16.64
CA LEU A 15 -1.22 -9.81 -15.95
C LEU A 15 -0.43 -10.68 -16.94
N LYS A 16 -1.04 -11.06 -18.06
CA LYS A 16 -0.43 -11.88 -19.11
C LYS A 16 0.38 -11.07 -20.12
N GLY A 17 0.20 -9.75 -20.13
CA GLY A 17 0.75 -8.85 -21.14
C GLY A 17 -0.26 -8.61 -22.26
N GLU A 18 -0.87 -7.43 -22.27
CA GLU A 18 -1.86 -7.02 -23.28
C GLU A 18 -1.22 -6.00 -24.23
N LYS A 19 -1.43 -6.16 -25.54
CA LYS A 19 -0.98 -5.20 -26.53
C LYS A 19 -2.04 -4.11 -26.71
N VAL A 20 -1.67 -2.85 -26.46
CA VAL A 20 -2.53 -1.67 -26.64
C VAL A 20 -1.83 -0.72 -27.62
N GLY A 21 -2.34 -0.66 -28.85
CA GLY A 21 -1.66 0.01 -29.96
C GLY A 21 -0.33 -0.67 -30.27
N ASP A 22 0.76 0.10 -30.26
CA ASP A 22 2.12 -0.40 -30.55
C ASP A 22 2.90 -0.85 -29.31
N LYS A 23 2.31 -0.75 -28.11
CA LYS A 23 2.99 -1.08 -26.85
C LYS A 23 2.35 -2.28 -26.17
N THR A 24 3.19 -3.12 -25.55
CA THR A 24 2.74 -4.23 -24.70
C THR A 24 2.83 -3.81 -23.24
N PHE A 25 1.71 -3.90 -22.53
CA PHE A 25 1.62 -3.59 -21.11
C PHE A 25 1.49 -4.89 -20.30
N LYS A 26 2.48 -5.16 -19.46
CA LYS A 26 2.43 -6.20 -18.44
C LYS A 26 2.40 -5.53 -17.07
N THR A 27 1.22 -5.45 -16.45
CA THR A 27 1.02 -4.64 -15.24
C THR A 27 0.02 -5.32 -14.32
N HIS A 28 0.30 -5.27 -13.01
CA HIS A 28 -0.65 -5.70 -11.99
C HIS A 28 -1.57 -4.52 -11.63
N LEU A 29 -2.88 -4.67 -11.88
CA LEU A 29 -3.86 -3.67 -11.46
C LEU A 29 -4.44 -4.04 -10.08
N ASP A 30 -4.10 -3.26 -9.05
CA ASP A 30 -4.61 -3.44 -7.67
C ASP A 30 -6.02 -2.87 -7.44
N GLY A 31 -6.71 -2.50 -8.53
CA GLY A 31 -8.09 -2.06 -8.52
C GLY A 31 -9.09 -3.23 -8.54
N TYR A 32 -10.33 -2.93 -8.12
CA TYR A 32 -11.46 -3.86 -8.18
C TYR A 32 -12.57 -3.31 -9.09
N ASN A 33 -13.43 -4.20 -9.58
CA ASN A 33 -14.64 -3.81 -10.29
C ASN A 33 -15.77 -3.53 -9.30
N PHE A 34 -16.06 -2.25 -9.05
CA PHE A 34 -17.14 -1.81 -8.16
C PHE A 34 -18.52 -1.70 -8.84
N ILE A 35 -18.63 -1.93 -10.16
CA ILE A 35 -19.92 -1.78 -10.87
C ILE A 35 -21.04 -2.63 -10.24
N PRO A 36 -20.85 -3.92 -9.89
CA PRO A 36 -21.90 -4.71 -9.25
C PRO A 36 -22.34 -4.12 -7.91
N PHE A 37 -21.40 -3.62 -7.11
CA PHE A 37 -21.70 -2.98 -5.82
C PHE A 37 -22.50 -1.68 -6.00
N PHE A 38 -22.10 -0.81 -6.92
CA PHE A 38 -22.82 0.45 -7.17
C PHE A 38 -24.20 0.27 -7.80
N LYS A 39 -24.42 -0.83 -8.54
CA LYS A 39 -25.74 -1.21 -9.05
C LYS A 39 -26.63 -1.86 -7.99
N GLY A 40 -26.10 -2.15 -6.80
CA GLY A 40 -26.82 -2.88 -5.75
C GLY A 40 -26.96 -4.38 -6.02
N GLU A 41 -26.24 -4.93 -7.01
CA GLU A 41 -26.20 -6.36 -7.31
C GLU A 41 -25.45 -7.13 -6.22
N THR A 42 -24.49 -6.49 -5.54
CA THR A 42 -23.81 -7.01 -4.34
C THR A 42 -23.97 -6.05 -3.16
N LYS A 43 -24.13 -6.61 -1.95
CA LYS A 43 -24.22 -5.81 -0.71
C LYS A 43 -22.86 -5.35 -0.18
N GLU A 44 -21.83 -6.14 -0.46
CA GLU A 44 -20.48 -5.91 0.04
C GLU A 44 -19.59 -5.29 -1.05
N ALA A 45 -18.71 -4.39 -0.63
CA ALA A 45 -17.68 -3.86 -1.50
C ALA A 45 -16.64 -4.96 -1.82
N PRO A 46 -16.12 -5.02 -3.06
CA PRO A 46 -15.16 -6.04 -3.45
C PRO A 46 -13.76 -5.82 -2.87
N ARG A 47 -13.45 -4.62 -2.38
CA ARG A 47 -12.16 -4.28 -1.77
C ARG A 47 -12.21 -4.54 -0.27
N ARG A 48 -11.26 -5.34 0.23
CA ARG A 48 -11.08 -5.56 1.68
C ARG A 48 -9.82 -4.86 2.18
N GLU A 49 -8.82 -4.75 1.32
CA GLU A 49 -7.48 -4.31 1.65
C GLU A 49 -7.11 -2.95 1.03
N PHE A 50 -6.35 -2.19 1.81
CA PHE A 50 -5.73 -0.94 1.41
C PHE A 50 -4.29 -0.91 1.91
N PHE A 51 -3.40 -0.39 1.08
CA PHE A 51 -2.01 -0.15 1.42
C PHE A 51 -1.77 1.36 1.38
N TYR A 52 -1.17 1.90 2.43
CA TYR A 52 -0.89 3.32 2.57
C TYR A 52 0.59 3.55 2.40
N PHE A 53 0.94 4.38 1.42
CA PHE A 53 2.33 4.74 1.12
C PHE A 53 2.56 6.23 1.40
N ASP A 54 3.79 6.60 1.74
CA ASP A 54 4.23 7.99 1.64
C ASP A 54 4.70 8.37 0.23
N ASP A 55 5.07 9.64 0.08
CA ASP A 55 5.60 10.24 -1.15
C ASP A 55 6.91 9.58 -1.62
N GLN A 56 7.63 8.91 -0.71
CA GLN A 56 8.86 8.18 -0.98
C GLN A 56 8.61 6.71 -1.34
N ALA A 57 7.33 6.30 -1.46
CA ALA A 57 6.88 4.93 -1.71
C ALA A 57 7.20 3.93 -0.58
N ASN A 58 7.42 4.39 0.65
CA ASN A 58 7.48 3.47 1.80
C ASN A 58 6.08 3.07 2.23
N ILE A 59 5.89 1.81 2.59
CA ILE A 59 4.64 1.34 3.19
C ILE A 59 4.54 1.82 4.65
N ASN A 60 3.48 2.55 4.97
CA ASN A 60 3.26 3.14 6.29
C ASN A 60 2.15 2.43 7.05
N ALA A 61 1.13 1.94 6.35
CA ALA A 61 0.08 1.15 6.96
C ALA A 61 -0.55 0.18 5.97
N MET A 62 -1.21 -0.83 6.52
CA MET A 62 -2.19 -1.66 5.82
C MET A 62 -3.54 -1.51 6.52
N ARG A 63 -4.62 -1.55 5.76
CA ARG A 63 -5.96 -1.78 6.28
C ARG A 63 -6.55 -3.04 5.67
N TYR A 64 -7.19 -3.87 6.48
CA TYR A 64 -8.07 -4.95 6.07
C TYR A 64 -9.39 -4.81 6.80
N ASP A 65 -10.46 -4.54 6.07
CA ASP A 65 -11.78 -4.22 6.62
C ASP A 65 -11.74 -3.06 7.60
N ASP A 66 -12.10 -3.31 8.86
CA ASP A 66 -12.10 -2.30 9.90
C ASP A 66 -10.71 -2.19 10.58
N TRP A 67 -9.80 -3.14 10.36
CA TRP A 67 -8.50 -3.17 11.01
C TRP A 67 -7.45 -2.42 10.19
N LYS A 68 -6.82 -1.41 10.79
CA LYS A 68 -5.66 -0.73 10.25
C LYS A 68 -4.44 -1.02 11.12
N ILE A 69 -3.35 -1.43 10.48
CA ILE A 69 -2.07 -1.72 11.11
C ILE A 69 -1.07 -0.69 10.58
N SER A 70 -0.62 0.19 11.46
CA SER A 70 0.31 1.27 11.13
C SER A 70 1.73 0.89 11.56
N PHE A 71 2.61 0.73 10.58
CA PHE A 71 4.04 0.44 10.77
C PHE A 71 4.84 1.71 10.99
N ALA A 72 4.38 2.81 10.38
CA ALA A 72 5.01 4.12 10.45
C ALA A 72 3.98 5.24 10.28
N TRP A 73 4.29 6.42 10.79
CA TRP A 73 3.52 7.63 10.54
C TRP A 73 4.46 8.84 10.46
N ILE A 74 3.92 9.99 10.08
CA ILE A 74 4.64 11.25 10.01
C ILE A 74 4.33 12.08 11.25
N GLU A 75 5.35 12.43 12.03
CA GLU A 75 5.25 13.43 13.09
C GLU A 75 5.64 14.81 12.56
N GLY A 76 4.74 15.77 12.69
CA GLY A 76 4.93 17.14 12.19
C GLY A 76 3.99 17.47 11.03
N ASN A 77 4.32 18.54 10.30
CA ASN A 77 3.54 19.00 9.15
C ASN A 77 4.19 18.58 7.82
N LEU A 78 3.60 18.99 6.71
CA LEU A 78 4.10 18.68 5.36
C LEU A 78 5.57 19.10 5.12
N PHE A 79 6.06 20.17 5.77
CA PHE A 79 7.39 20.72 5.53
C PHE A 79 8.47 20.17 6.46
N THR A 80 8.09 19.78 7.68
CA THR A 80 9.05 19.36 8.73
C THR A 80 8.80 17.94 9.22
N GLY A 81 7.87 17.23 8.58
CA GLY A 81 7.40 15.92 8.95
C GLY A 81 8.53 14.91 8.99
N LYS A 82 8.57 14.09 10.04
CA LYS A 82 9.52 12.99 10.17
C LYS A 82 8.77 11.68 10.22
N ARG A 83 9.19 10.74 9.36
CA ARG A 83 8.70 9.37 9.41
C ARG A 83 9.27 8.68 10.65
N VAL A 84 8.39 8.25 11.53
CA VAL A 84 8.73 7.52 12.75
C VAL A 84 8.14 6.13 12.70
N THR A 85 8.75 5.21 13.45
CA THR A 85 8.38 3.80 13.50
C THR A 85 8.45 3.32 14.95
N GLN A 86 7.63 2.35 15.31
CA GLN A 86 7.64 1.70 16.61
C GLN A 86 8.07 0.23 16.51
N ASN A 87 8.51 -0.33 17.63
CA ASN A 87 8.89 -1.74 17.74
C ASN A 87 7.70 -2.67 17.48
N VAL A 88 6.49 -2.26 17.88
CA VAL A 88 5.25 -2.99 17.64
C VAL A 88 4.33 -2.08 16.82
N PRO A 89 3.79 -2.55 15.67
CA PRO A 89 2.88 -1.74 14.88
C PRO A 89 1.60 -1.38 15.63
N ILE A 90 1.14 -0.14 15.46
CA ILE A 90 -0.11 0.35 16.05
C ILE A 90 -1.28 -0.37 15.38
N VAL A 91 -2.22 -0.84 16.18
CA VAL A 91 -3.44 -1.52 15.72
C VAL A 91 -4.62 -0.60 15.97
N THR A 92 -5.38 -0.29 14.93
CA THR A 92 -6.58 0.54 15.05
C THR A 92 -7.76 -0.21 14.45
N ASN A 93 -8.89 -0.23 15.15
CA ASN A 93 -10.15 -0.59 14.54
C ASN A 93 -10.87 0.70 14.11
N LEU A 94 -10.92 0.99 12.81
CA LEU A 94 -11.48 2.23 12.25
C LEU A 94 -13.01 2.32 12.38
N ARG A 95 -13.71 1.22 12.72
CA ARG A 95 -15.14 1.27 13.04
C ARG A 95 -15.36 1.71 14.48
N GLU A 96 -14.47 1.33 15.39
CA GLU A 96 -14.50 1.71 16.80
C GLU A 96 -13.88 3.12 17.02
N ASP A 97 -12.76 3.38 16.35
CA ASP A 97 -11.95 4.60 16.44
C ASP A 97 -11.64 5.17 15.04
N PRO A 98 -12.63 5.82 14.40
CA PRO A 98 -12.48 6.37 13.05
C PRO A 98 -11.47 7.52 12.95
N PHE A 99 -11.10 8.12 14.07
CA PHE A 99 -10.16 9.24 14.13
C PHE A 99 -8.76 8.84 14.62
N GLU A 100 -8.54 7.54 14.86
CA GLU A 100 -7.26 6.95 15.25
C GLU A 100 -6.67 7.60 16.51
N ARG A 101 -7.51 7.85 17.52
CA ARG A 101 -7.14 8.55 18.76
C ARG A 101 -6.81 7.64 19.93
N TYR A 102 -7.26 6.40 19.93
CA TYR A 102 -7.16 5.55 21.11
C TYR A 102 -5.71 5.30 21.51
N PHE A 103 -4.80 5.22 20.54
CA PHE A 103 -3.37 5.04 20.80
C PHE A 103 -2.80 6.14 21.71
N ASP A 104 -3.18 7.40 21.48
CA ASP A 104 -2.64 8.55 22.22
C ASP A 104 -3.51 8.98 23.41
N GLU A 105 -4.83 8.78 23.32
CA GLU A 105 -5.80 9.40 24.23
C GLU A 105 -6.44 8.38 25.21
N ALA A 106 -6.43 7.08 24.91
CA ALA A 106 -7.10 6.09 25.75
C ALA A 106 -6.15 5.44 26.77
N GLY A 107 -6.43 5.65 28.07
CA GLY A 107 -5.63 5.10 29.17
C GLY A 107 -5.65 3.57 29.32
N THR A 108 -6.44 2.85 28.51
CA THR A 108 -6.50 1.37 28.50
C THR A 108 -6.08 0.76 27.17
N TYR A 109 -5.56 1.58 26.25
CA TYR A 109 -5.22 1.12 24.90
C TYR A 109 -4.22 -0.03 24.91
N GLU A 110 -3.19 0.01 25.76
CA GLU A 110 -2.17 -1.05 25.82
C GLU A 110 -2.76 -2.44 26.11
N ARG A 111 -3.76 -2.50 27.00
CA ARG A 111 -4.45 -3.76 27.32
C ARG A 111 -5.27 -4.24 26.13
N TRP A 112 -6.05 -3.35 25.52
CA TRP A 112 -6.82 -3.68 24.32
C TRP A 112 -5.90 -4.10 23.16
N TRP A 113 -4.80 -3.39 22.98
CA TRP A 113 -3.81 -3.64 21.93
C TRP A 113 -3.18 -5.02 22.09
N ALA A 114 -2.80 -5.40 23.32
CA ALA A 114 -2.31 -6.74 23.63
C ALA A 114 -3.33 -7.84 23.22
N ASP A 115 -4.62 -7.63 23.51
CA ASP A 115 -5.68 -8.55 23.13
C ASP A 115 -5.91 -8.59 21.59
N LYS A 116 -5.42 -7.60 20.83
CA LYS A 116 -5.52 -7.51 19.35
C LYS A 116 -4.22 -7.79 18.61
N LEU A 117 -3.12 -8.14 19.28
CA LEU A 117 -1.84 -8.45 18.62
C LEU A 117 -1.92 -9.64 17.64
N TRP A 118 -2.95 -10.49 17.75
CA TRP A 118 -3.22 -11.54 16.77
C TRP A 118 -3.38 -11.00 15.34
N THR A 119 -3.75 -9.72 15.17
CA THR A 119 -3.90 -9.06 13.86
C THR A 119 -2.58 -8.89 13.10
N LEU A 120 -1.44 -8.93 13.79
CA LEU A 120 -0.14 -8.65 13.18
C LEU A 120 0.32 -9.77 12.22
N VAL A 121 0.06 -11.03 12.57
CA VAL A 121 0.44 -12.19 11.74
C VAL A 121 -0.27 -12.19 10.37
N PRO A 122 -1.61 -12.07 10.28
CA PRO A 122 -2.27 -11.97 8.98
C PRO A 122 -1.85 -10.71 8.21
N ALA A 123 -1.63 -9.58 8.90
CA ALA A 123 -1.16 -8.37 8.23
C ALA A 123 0.21 -8.56 7.57
N GLN A 124 1.15 -9.23 8.24
CA GLN A 124 2.45 -9.60 7.66
C GLN A 124 2.29 -10.48 6.42
N ALA A 125 1.38 -11.46 6.45
CA ALA A 125 1.14 -12.33 5.30
C ALA A 125 0.58 -11.55 4.09
N ILE A 126 -0.39 -10.67 4.31
CA ILE A 126 -1.00 -9.87 3.23
C ILE A 126 0.03 -8.88 2.66
N VAL A 127 0.82 -8.21 3.51
CA VAL A 127 1.89 -7.30 3.06
C VAL A 127 2.95 -8.08 2.28
N GLY A 128 3.36 -9.24 2.79
CA GLY A 128 4.34 -10.11 2.14
C GLY A 128 3.88 -10.56 0.76
N GLN A 129 2.61 -10.94 0.60
CA GLN A 129 2.05 -11.31 -0.71
C GLN A 129 2.03 -10.14 -1.68
N PHE A 130 1.64 -8.95 -1.22
CA PHE A 130 1.66 -7.74 -2.03
C PHE A 130 3.09 -7.37 -2.47
N LEU A 131 4.07 -7.38 -1.56
CA LEU A 131 5.46 -7.09 -1.90
C LEU A 131 6.06 -8.16 -2.83
N ALA A 132 5.62 -9.42 -2.71
CA ALA A 132 6.08 -10.49 -3.59
C ALA A 132 5.64 -10.28 -5.04
N SER A 133 4.49 -9.64 -5.31
CA SER A 133 4.04 -9.38 -6.68
C SER A 133 4.97 -8.42 -7.44
N PHE A 134 5.72 -7.57 -6.74
CA PHE A 134 6.69 -6.67 -7.37
C PHE A 134 7.88 -7.39 -8.02
N LYS A 135 8.12 -8.67 -7.71
CA LYS A 135 9.11 -9.48 -8.42
C LYS A 135 8.71 -9.70 -9.88
N ASP A 136 7.43 -9.96 -10.12
CA ASP A 136 6.89 -10.22 -11.46
C ASP A 136 6.38 -8.95 -12.15
N TYR A 137 6.01 -7.94 -11.36
CA TYR A 137 5.43 -6.67 -11.79
C TYR A 137 6.12 -5.49 -11.07
N PRO A 138 7.38 -5.17 -11.41
CA PRO A 138 8.10 -4.09 -10.74
C PRO A 138 7.40 -2.74 -10.95
N PRO A 139 7.58 -1.78 -10.02
CA PRO A 139 7.02 -0.45 -10.15
C PRO A 139 7.36 0.19 -11.50
N SER A 140 6.35 0.73 -12.19
CA SER A 140 6.53 1.36 -13.51
C SER A 140 7.32 2.67 -13.47
N GLN A 141 7.47 3.25 -12.28
CA GLN A 141 8.21 4.47 -12.03
C GLN A 141 9.06 4.32 -10.76
N LYS A 142 10.31 4.82 -10.80
CA LYS A 142 11.12 4.94 -9.60
C LYS A 142 10.51 5.98 -8.66
N SER A 143 10.53 5.73 -7.35
CA SER A 143 10.12 6.75 -6.38
C SER A 143 11.01 7.97 -6.50
N GLY A 144 10.39 9.16 -6.48
CA GLY A 144 11.14 10.40 -6.33
C GLY A 144 11.63 10.51 -4.90
N SER A 145 12.87 10.95 -4.72
CA SER A 145 13.44 11.15 -3.39
C SER A 145 14.29 12.38 -3.29
N PHE A 146 14.18 13.03 -2.14
CA PHE A 146 15.02 14.16 -1.74
C PHE A 146 16.20 13.71 -0.87
N ASP A 147 16.34 12.40 -0.63
CA ASP A 147 17.48 11.86 0.10
C ASP A 147 18.75 11.90 -0.77
N VAL A 148 19.79 12.50 -0.20
CA VAL A 148 21.10 12.61 -0.83
C VAL A 148 21.70 11.21 -1.02
N GLY A 149 21.40 10.25 -0.14
CA GLY A 149 21.83 8.86 -0.27
C GLY A 149 21.36 8.23 -1.58
N GLN A 150 20.06 8.32 -1.86
CA GLN A 150 19.49 7.80 -3.11
C GLN A 150 20.04 8.52 -4.36
N PHE A 151 20.38 9.80 -4.26
CA PHE A 151 21.05 10.54 -5.34
C PHE A 151 22.51 10.06 -5.56
N LEU A 152 23.25 9.82 -4.47
CA LEU A 152 24.61 9.28 -4.53
C LEU A 152 24.63 7.85 -5.09
N GLU A 153 23.68 7.00 -4.68
CA GLU A 153 23.51 5.66 -5.26
C GLU A 153 23.18 5.73 -6.75
N ALA A 154 22.33 6.66 -7.18
CA ALA A 154 22.03 6.89 -8.59
C ALA A 154 23.28 7.33 -9.40
N LEU A 155 24.15 8.16 -8.81
CA LEU A 155 25.41 8.56 -9.43
C LEU A 155 26.43 7.41 -9.49
N GLN A 156 26.55 6.63 -8.42
CA GLN A 156 27.47 5.48 -8.37
C GLN A 156 27.03 4.35 -9.31
N SER A 157 25.73 4.05 -9.35
CA SER A 157 25.18 3.07 -10.30
C SER A 157 25.28 3.55 -11.75
N GLY A 158 25.12 4.85 -12.02
CA GLY A 158 25.38 5.45 -13.33
C GLY A 158 26.86 5.43 -13.73
N ALA A 159 27.78 5.62 -12.79
CA ALA A 159 29.23 5.56 -13.02
C ALA A 159 29.72 4.12 -13.28
N SER A 160 29.03 3.10 -12.76
CA SER A 160 29.37 1.69 -13.01
C SER A 160 29.03 1.17 -14.43
N GLY A 161 28.31 1.98 -15.24
CA GLY A 161 27.99 1.66 -16.64
C GLY A 161 28.95 2.26 -17.68
N GLY A 162 30.02 2.93 -17.24
CA GLY A 162 30.98 3.64 -18.09
C GLY A 162 32.43 3.28 -17.77
N GLY A 163 32.82 2.03 -17.96
CA GLY A 163 34.21 1.60 -17.84
C GLY A 163 34.43 0.28 -18.57
N ASN A 164 35.20 0.33 -19.65
CA ASN A 164 35.81 -0.84 -20.30
C ASN A 164 36.72 -1.60 -19.31
#